data_AF-A0A915Z3Z0-F1
#
_entry.id   AF-A0A915Z3Z0-F1
#
_cell.length_a   1.000
_cell.length_b   1.000
_cell.length_c   1.000
_cell.angle_alpha   90.00
_cell.angle_beta   90.00
_cell.angle_gamma   90.00
#
_symmetry.space_group_name_H-M   'P 1'
#
loop_
_entity.id
_entity.type
_entity.pdbx_description
1 polymer ?
#
loop_
_entity_poly.entity_id
_entity_poly.type
_entity_poly.pdbx_seq_one_letter_code
_entity_poly.pdbx_strand_id
1 'polypeptide(L)'
;MVEMEKLRDEVNNFLKEDNGSPYLKMAYEEVLFPVVFTGKKKYYGIPHESKPNFNKKLFIRGVEVVKRGQSKHFREVGKKVMGESMRLDNTRTLRRIVEDVLKETINDISQIDLNGVIKTAVWKPDKNNKSVQRFISRMRDRHTREEADAKWLIKRGLTSEPYLYEILEPGERFEYVVVENDSSDKVGDKMEYPEVVRRLGKKIDISYYLKTVVGLCARFINYDESFQPSSEIVLEALKKLKDANKAGDNKADDGGVDGDDLDEDEEDEDEMDEDEVSKIRDVLAQKSAEKWIRGYIKSLRDGLKKDKTIISHLWEGARIYVKKLFDTTYADKGEHLTNNAYYQSLLNALDKQEESIRLKLSSLLKEISEVDIEYRDSMYKLVTKKRHRAMSLEQYLTSYYLDEWVPKGPCKLLADFRNIWYKVVGLEITRYRTLSKLQDSKKDDSSESDIDEIIELYG
;
A
#
# COMPACT_ATOMS: atom_id res chain seq x y z
N MET A 1 -9.51 -34.07 -16.65
CA MET A 1 -10.55 -34.85 -15.94
C MET A 1 -10.26 -36.33 -16.09
N VAL A 2 -10.24 -36.88 -17.32
CA VAL A 2 -9.75 -38.25 -17.58
C VAL A 2 -8.36 -38.50 -16.96
N GLU A 3 -7.43 -37.56 -17.11
CA GLU A 3 -6.09 -37.67 -16.50
C GLU A 3 -6.12 -37.66 -14.96
N MET A 4 -7.06 -36.96 -14.33
CA MET A 4 -7.19 -36.96 -12.86
C MET A 4 -7.81 -38.27 -12.35
N GLU A 5 -8.72 -38.88 -13.12
CA GLU A 5 -9.27 -40.19 -12.83
C GLU A 5 -8.22 -41.28 -12.95
N LYS A 6 -7.37 -41.23 -14.00
CA LYS A 6 -6.21 -42.11 -14.14
C LYS A 6 -5.25 -41.98 -12.96
N LEU A 7 -4.88 -40.74 -12.59
CA LEU A 7 -4.01 -40.48 -11.45
C LEU A 7 -4.59 -41.03 -10.14
N ARG A 8 -5.90 -40.84 -9.91
CA ARG A 8 -6.60 -41.42 -8.76
C ARG A 8 -6.46 -42.94 -8.75
N ASP A 9 -6.67 -43.59 -9.89
CA ASP A 9 -6.60 -45.06 -10.00
C ASP A 9 -5.16 -45.56 -9.83
N GLU A 10 -4.17 -44.87 -10.36
CA GLU A 10 -2.74 -45.13 -10.13
C GLU A 10 -2.37 -45.02 -8.65
N VAL A 11 -2.79 -43.95 -7.97
CA VAL A 11 -2.56 -43.78 -6.52
C VAL A 11 -3.25 -44.88 -5.72
N ASN A 12 -4.47 -45.26 -6.09
CA ASN A 12 -5.19 -46.35 -5.41
C ASN A 12 -4.53 -47.71 -5.61
N ASN A 13 -3.96 -47.97 -6.80
CA ASN A 13 -3.18 -49.18 -7.05
C ASN A 13 -1.92 -49.21 -6.19
N PHE A 14 -1.17 -48.10 -6.15
CA PHE A 14 0.00 -47.96 -5.28
C PHE A 14 -0.33 -48.17 -3.80
N LEU A 15 -1.38 -47.51 -3.28
CA LEU A 15 -1.81 -47.66 -1.89
C LEU A 15 -2.23 -49.08 -1.56
N LYS A 16 -2.82 -49.80 -2.50
CA LYS A 16 -3.21 -51.20 -2.33
C LYS A 16 -1.99 -52.12 -2.27
N GLU A 17 -0.98 -51.87 -3.08
CA GLU A 17 0.28 -52.61 -3.08
C GLU A 17 1.05 -52.40 -1.77
N ASP A 18 1.12 -51.15 -1.29
CA ASP A 18 1.80 -50.78 -0.05
C ASP A 18 1.09 -51.30 1.22
N ASN A 19 -0.22 -51.09 1.33
CA ASN A 19 -0.99 -51.47 2.52
C ASN A 19 -1.51 -52.92 2.50
N GLY A 20 -1.37 -53.64 1.38
CA GLY A 20 -1.92 -54.98 1.18
C GLY A 20 -3.46 -55.07 1.15
N SER A 21 -4.17 -53.93 1.22
CA SER A 21 -5.63 -53.87 1.20
C SER A 21 -6.15 -52.63 0.46
N PRO A 22 -7.35 -52.70 -0.14
CA PRO A 22 -7.99 -51.55 -0.79
C PRO A 22 -8.78 -50.65 0.19
N TYR A 23 -8.59 -50.80 1.51
CA TYR A 23 -9.34 -50.03 2.51
C TYR A 23 -9.00 -48.53 2.44
N LEU A 24 -7.71 -48.20 2.31
CA LEU A 24 -7.25 -46.84 2.10
C LEU A 24 -7.35 -46.50 0.60
N LYS A 25 -8.18 -45.52 0.25
CA LYS A 25 -8.35 -45.07 -1.13
C LYS A 25 -8.49 -43.56 -1.21
N MET A 26 -7.92 -42.98 -2.25
CA MET A 26 -8.09 -41.60 -2.66
C MET A 26 -9.38 -41.45 -3.47
N ALA A 27 -10.21 -40.47 -3.10
CA ALA A 27 -11.33 -40.02 -3.89
C ALA A 27 -10.98 -38.70 -4.59
N TYR A 28 -11.43 -38.56 -5.83
CA TYR A 28 -11.32 -37.30 -6.55
C TYR A 28 -12.49 -36.39 -6.14
N GLU A 29 -12.18 -35.18 -5.67
CA GLU A 29 -13.19 -34.17 -5.29
C GLU A 29 -13.24 -33.03 -6.33
N GLU A 30 -12.15 -32.28 -6.47
CA GLU A 30 -12.07 -31.12 -7.35
C GLU A 30 -10.63 -30.73 -7.70
N VAL A 31 -10.47 -29.94 -8.76
CA VAL A 31 -9.24 -29.21 -9.10
C VAL A 31 -9.49 -27.73 -8.96
N LEU A 32 -8.63 -27.02 -8.23
CA LEU A 32 -8.67 -25.55 -8.17
C LEU A 32 -7.78 -24.96 -9.26
N PHE A 33 -8.36 -24.27 -10.23
CA PHE A 33 -7.60 -23.56 -11.26
C PHE A 33 -8.37 -22.35 -11.83
N PRO A 34 -7.79 -21.14 -11.87
CA PRO A 34 -6.58 -20.72 -11.15
C PRO A 34 -6.74 -20.83 -9.62
N VAL A 35 -5.61 -20.85 -8.91
CA VAL A 35 -5.54 -20.94 -7.44
C VAL A 35 -4.48 -19.99 -6.90
N VAL A 36 -4.76 -19.40 -5.74
CA VAL A 36 -3.82 -18.54 -5.01
C VAL A 36 -3.75 -18.99 -3.56
N PHE A 37 -2.53 -19.20 -3.09
CA PHE A 37 -2.21 -19.50 -1.69
C PHE A 37 -1.76 -18.23 -0.98
N THR A 38 -2.36 -17.91 0.18
CA THR A 38 -2.07 -16.70 0.97
C THR A 38 -1.59 -17.03 2.40
N GLY A 39 -1.48 -18.31 2.73
CA GLY A 39 -0.90 -18.80 3.97
C GLY A 39 -1.33 -20.24 4.27
N LYS A 40 -0.77 -20.81 5.34
CA LYS A 40 -1.23 -22.11 5.85
C LYS A 40 -2.74 -22.09 6.13
N LYS A 41 -3.48 -23.05 5.54
CA LYS A 41 -4.96 -23.15 5.57
C LYS A 41 -5.69 -21.92 4.98
N LYS A 42 -5.02 -21.12 4.15
CA LYS A 42 -5.57 -19.93 3.51
C LYS A 42 -5.31 -19.93 2.02
N TYR A 43 -6.37 -20.15 1.24
CA TYR A 43 -6.28 -20.18 -0.22
C TYR A 43 -7.64 -19.94 -0.83
N TYR A 44 -7.64 -19.58 -2.11
CA TYR A 44 -8.85 -19.45 -2.89
C TYR A 44 -8.58 -19.81 -4.35
N GLY A 45 -9.61 -20.24 -5.05
CA GLY A 45 -9.50 -20.64 -6.45
C GLY A 45 -10.85 -20.96 -7.06
N ILE A 46 -10.85 -21.26 -8.35
CA ILE A 46 -12.07 -21.70 -9.05
C ILE A 46 -12.12 -23.24 -9.02
N PRO A 47 -13.17 -23.84 -8.42
CA PRO A 47 -13.29 -25.29 -8.37
C PRO A 47 -13.79 -25.88 -9.69
N HIS A 48 -13.14 -26.98 -10.11
CA HIS A 48 -13.50 -27.80 -11.26
C HIS A 48 -13.71 -29.24 -10.80
N GLU A 49 -14.96 -29.69 -10.80
CA GLU A 49 -15.37 -31.01 -10.28
C GLU A 49 -15.46 -32.08 -11.38
N SER A 50 -16.05 -31.77 -12.53
CA SER A 50 -16.26 -32.78 -13.59
C SER A 50 -15.86 -32.29 -14.98
N LYS A 51 -15.89 -30.99 -15.17
CA LYS A 51 -15.47 -30.31 -16.39
C LYS A 51 -14.87 -28.95 -16.00
N PRO A 52 -13.89 -28.45 -16.77
CA PRO A 52 -13.40 -27.09 -16.60
C PRO A 52 -14.56 -26.11 -16.65
N ASN A 53 -14.72 -25.30 -15.60
CA ASN A 53 -15.78 -24.30 -15.50
C ASN A 53 -15.27 -23.07 -14.75
N PHE A 54 -14.93 -22.03 -15.52
CA PHE A 54 -14.41 -20.76 -15.00
C PHE A 54 -15.49 -19.81 -14.50
N ASN A 55 -16.77 -20.15 -14.68
CA ASN A 55 -17.91 -19.34 -14.25
C ASN A 55 -18.47 -19.80 -12.90
N LYS A 56 -17.78 -20.70 -12.18
CA LYS A 56 -18.19 -21.15 -10.85
C LYS A 56 -17.86 -20.11 -9.78
N LYS A 57 -18.62 -20.19 -8.67
CA LYS A 57 -18.34 -19.40 -7.47
C LYS A 57 -16.96 -19.74 -6.92
N LEU A 58 -16.21 -18.72 -6.52
CA LEU A 58 -14.90 -18.86 -5.89
C LEU A 58 -14.97 -19.75 -4.64
N PHE A 59 -14.10 -20.75 -4.61
CA PHE A 59 -13.78 -21.51 -3.42
C PHE A 59 -12.83 -20.66 -2.56
N ILE A 60 -13.16 -20.43 -1.30
CA ILE A 60 -12.35 -19.60 -0.39
C ILE A 60 -12.22 -20.34 0.94
N ARG A 61 -11.00 -20.68 1.34
CA ARG A 61 -10.69 -21.30 2.62
C ARG A 61 -9.83 -20.39 3.46
N GLY A 62 -10.25 -20.10 4.68
CA GLY A 62 -9.44 -19.44 5.72
C GLY A 62 -9.07 -17.97 5.50
N VAL A 63 -9.27 -17.40 4.30
CA VAL A 63 -8.97 -16.00 4.00
C VAL A 63 -9.84 -15.06 4.83
N GLU A 64 -9.30 -13.90 5.22
CA GLU A 64 -9.94 -12.99 6.18
C GLU A 64 -11.28 -12.45 5.70
N VAL A 65 -11.50 -12.40 4.38
CA VAL A 65 -12.73 -11.95 3.72
C VAL A 65 -13.95 -12.77 4.16
N VAL A 66 -13.79 -14.08 4.42
CA VAL A 66 -14.89 -14.95 4.86
C VAL A 66 -15.11 -14.94 6.38
N LYS A 67 -14.21 -14.30 7.14
CA LYS A 67 -14.33 -14.23 8.61
C LYS A 67 -15.46 -13.29 9.03
N ARG A 68 -16.15 -13.67 10.11
CA ARG A 68 -17.18 -12.83 10.75
C ARG A 68 -16.52 -11.67 11.49
N GLY A 69 -17.21 -10.53 11.61
CA GLY A 69 -16.69 -9.32 12.26
C GLY A 69 -15.87 -8.38 11.36
N GLN A 70 -15.66 -8.73 10.09
CA GLN A 70 -15.10 -7.79 9.11
C GLN A 70 -16.15 -6.85 8.56
N SER A 71 -15.73 -5.62 8.26
CA SER A 71 -16.62 -4.62 7.67
C SER A 71 -16.96 -4.97 6.23
N LYS A 72 -18.06 -4.41 5.72
CA LYS A 72 -18.49 -4.63 4.34
C LYS A 72 -17.42 -4.15 3.34
N HIS A 73 -16.88 -2.96 3.56
CA HIS A 73 -15.79 -2.40 2.77
C HIS A 73 -14.56 -3.31 2.72
N PHE A 74 -14.13 -3.85 3.86
CA PHE A 74 -13.01 -4.80 3.92
C PHE A 74 -13.27 -6.06 3.05
N ARG A 75 -14.51 -6.56 3.08
CA ARG A 75 -14.90 -7.73 2.27
C ARG A 75 -14.96 -7.41 0.79
N GLU A 76 -15.44 -6.23 0.41
CA GLU A 76 -15.53 -5.78 -0.98
C GLU A 76 -14.14 -5.62 -1.58
N VAL A 77 -13.21 -4.96 -0.88
CA VAL A 77 -11.81 -4.82 -1.31
C VAL A 77 -11.19 -6.20 -1.53
N GLY A 78 -11.34 -7.13 -0.58
CA GLY A 78 -10.79 -8.48 -0.72
C GLY A 78 -11.43 -9.29 -1.85
N LYS A 79 -12.76 -9.20 -2.02
CA LYS A 79 -13.47 -9.86 -3.12
C LYS A 79 -13.07 -9.29 -4.47
N LYS A 80 -12.78 -7.99 -4.55
CA LYS A 80 -12.32 -7.35 -5.78
C LYS A 80 -10.96 -7.89 -6.21
N VAL A 81 -10.00 -7.96 -5.29
CA VAL A 81 -8.67 -8.58 -5.56
C VAL A 81 -8.83 -10.03 -6.03
N MET A 82 -9.63 -10.83 -5.31
CA MET A 82 -9.88 -12.23 -5.68
C MET A 82 -10.60 -12.38 -7.03
N GLY A 83 -11.55 -11.50 -7.33
CA GLY A 83 -12.30 -11.54 -8.59
C GLY A 83 -11.40 -11.22 -9.77
N GLU A 84 -10.63 -10.14 -9.68
CA GLU A 84 -9.71 -9.71 -10.73
C GLU A 84 -8.58 -10.73 -10.98
N SER A 85 -8.06 -11.37 -9.92
CA SER A 85 -6.99 -12.36 -10.06
C SER A 85 -7.43 -13.67 -10.69
N MET A 86 -8.73 -13.95 -10.68
CA MET A 86 -9.32 -15.20 -11.16
C MET A 86 -9.95 -15.07 -12.55
N ARG A 87 -9.82 -13.90 -13.19
CA ARG A 87 -10.29 -13.67 -14.56
C ARG A 87 -9.43 -14.43 -15.57
N LEU A 88 -10.07 -14.97 -16.59
CA LEU A 88 -9.42 -15.70 -17.68
C LEU A 88 -8.48 -14.83 -18.53
N ASP A 89 -8.83 -13.55 -18.71
CA ASP A 89 -8.07 -12.57 -19.48
C ASP A 89 -7.01 -11.84 -18.63
N ASN A 90 -6.80 -12.26 -17.37
CA ASN A 90 -5.87 -11.59 -16.49
C ASN A 90 -4.42 -11.87 -16.90
N THR A 91 -3.73 -10.82 -17.33
CA THR A 91 -2.28 -10.83 -17.61
C THR A 91 -1.46 -10.17 -16.50
N ARG A 92 -2.12 -9.63 -15.46
CA ARG A 92 -1.48 -8.89 -14.37
C ARG A 92 -1.05 -9.82 -13.25
N THR A 93 0.07 -9.50 -12.61
CA THR A 93 0.48 -10.16 -11.37
C THR A 93 -0.46 -9.80 -10.23
N LEU A 94 -0.53 -10.66 -9.21
CA LEU A 94 -1.36 -10.41 -8.03
C LEU A 94 -0.97 -9.10 -7.31
N ARG A 95 0.33 -8.79 -7.31
CA ARG A 95 0.86 -7.51 -6.80
C ARG A 95 0.24 -6.31 -7.52
N ARG A 96 0.24 -6.31 -8.85
CA ARG A 96 -0.34 -5.20 -9.64
C ARG A 96 -1.86 -5.05 -9.44
N ILE A 97 -2.58 -6.16 -9.30
CA ILE A 97 -4.01 -6.13 -8.96
C ILE A 97 -4.22 -5.48 -7.59
N VAL A 98 -3.40 -5.82 -6.59
CA VAL A 98 -3.47 -5.22 -5.26
C VAL A 98 -3.16 -3.72 -5.32
N GLU A 99 -2.18 -3.30 -6.11
CA GLU A 99 -1.86 -1.89 -6.35
C GLU A 99 -3.04 -1.12 -6.95
N ASP A 100 -3.65 -1.64 -8.01
CA ASP A 100 -4.81 -1.03 -8.68
C ASP A 100 -5.99 -0.89 -7.70
N VAL A 101 -6.31 -1.95 -6.95
CA VAL A 101 -7.40 -1.93 -5.97
C VAL A 101 -7.11 -0.99 -4.80
N LEU A 102 -5.85 -0.90 -4.34
CA LEU A 102 -5.46 0.04 -3.29
C LEU A 102 -5.58 1.49 -3.77
N LYS A 103 -5.13 1.80 -4.98
CA LYS A 103 -5.27 3.13 -5.61
C LYS A 103 -6.72 3.59 -5.59
N GLU A 104 -7.63 2.74 -6.07
CA GLU A 104 -9.07 3.02 -6.07
C GLU A 104 -9.63 3.17 -4.65
N THR A 105 -9.30 2.23 -3.75
CA THR A 105 -9.77 2.26 -2.35
C THR A 105 -9.37 3.54 -1.64
N ILE A 106 -8.16 4.08 -1.90
CA ILE A 106 -7.66 5.31 -1.27
C ILE A 106 -8.40 6.54 -1.80
N ASN A 107 -8.74 6.57 -3.09
CA ASN A 107 -9.53 7.66 -3.67
C ASN A 107 -10.95 7.67 -3.09
N ASP A 108 -11.55 6.49 -2.96
CA ASP A 108 -12.91 6.32 -2.43
C ASP A 108 -13.00 6.46 -0.90
N ILE A 109 -11.86 6.40 -0.20
CA ILE A 109 -11.81 6.36 1.27
C ILE A 109 -12.47 7.59 1.92
N SER A 110 -12.47 8.73 1.21
CA SER A 110 -13.08 9.98 1.65
C SER A 110 -14.60 9.96 1.61
N GLN A 111 -15.20 9.02 0.86
CA GLN A 111 -16.64 8.88 0.63
C GLN A 111 -17.21 7.62 1.28
N ILE A 112 -16.49 7.02 2.23
CA ILE A 112 -16.93 5.78 2.86
C ILE A 112 -18.26 5.98 3.59
N ASP A 113 -19.27 5.24 3.15
CA ASP A 113 -20.56 5.14 3.82
C ASP A 113 -20.42 4.44 5.17
N LEU A 114 -21.20 4.91 6.15
CA LEU A 114 -21.27 4.34 7.50
C LEU A 114 -21.59 2.84 7.45
N ASN A 115 -22.52 2.42 6.57
CA ASN A 115 -22.88 1.00 6.45
C ASN A 115 -21.71 0.14 5.91
N GLY A 116 -20.79 0.75 5.17
CA GLY A 116 -19.57 0.11 4.68
C GLY A 116 -18.61 -0.29 5.81
N VAL A 117 -18.64 0.42 6.94
CA VAL A 117 -17.67 0.29 8.05
C VAL A 117 -18.19 -0.40 9.30
N ILE A 118 -19.49 -0.71 9.36
CA ILE A 118 -20.08 -1.46 10.47
C ILE A 118 -19.37 -2.79 10.65
N LYS A 119 -18.99 -3.07 11.89
CA LYS A 119 -18.42 -4.34 12.34
C LYS A 119 -19.33 -4.95 13.39
N THR A 120 -19.24 -6.26 13.56
CA THR A 120 -20.04 -7.01 14.53
C THR A 120 -19.13 -7.66 15.56
N ALA A 121 -19.48 -7.56 16.84
CA ALA A 121 -18.83 -8.27 17.93
C ALA A 121 -19.84 -9.08 18.75
N VAL A 122 -19.33 -9.93 19.63
CA VAL A 122 -20.13 -10.70 20.60
C VAL A 122 -19.65 -10.33 21.99
N TRP A 123 -20.57 -9.99 22.88
CA TRP A 123 -20.24 -9.75 24.28
C TRP A 123 -20.10 -11.08 25.01
N LYS A 124 -18.92 -11.35 25.58
CA LYS A 124 -18.66 -12.53 26.40
C LYS A 124 -17.86 -12.11 27.63
N PRO A 125 -18.46 -12.04 28.83
CA PRO A 125 -17.79 -11.54 30.03
C PRO A 125 -16.61 -12.41 30.43
N ASP A 126 -16.71 -13.73 30.23
CA ASP A 126 -15.71 -14.73 30.60
C ASP A 126 -14.43 -14.67 29.75
N LYS A 127 -14.47 -13.97 28.61
CA LYS A 127 -13.33 -13.78 27.72
C LYS A 127 -12.63 -12.46 28.05
N ASN A 128 -11.31 -12.48 28.20
CA ASN A 128 -10.49 -11.28 28.42
C ASN A 128 -10.32 -10.42 27.14
N ASN A 129 -11.43 -10.00 26.54
CA ASN A 129 -11.42 -9.06 25.42
C ASN A 129 -11.48 -7.62 25.95
N LYS A 130 -10.30 -7.08 26.28
CA LYS A 130 -10.13 -5.73 26.85
C LYS A 130 -10.83 -4.63 26.04
N SER A 131 -10.92 -4.77 24.71
CA SER A 131 -11.56 -3.76 23.86
C SER A 131 -13.08 -3.76 24.03
N VAL A 132 -13.71 -4.93 23.97
CA VAL A 132 -15.17 -5.06 24.14
C VAL A 132 -15.55 -4.76 25.58
N GLN A 133 -14.79 -5.22 26.57
CA GLN A 133 -15.05 -4.91 27.98
C GLN A 133 -15.07 -3.40 28.26
N ARG A 134 -14.07 -2.66 27.72
CA ARG A 134 -14.04 -1.19 27.82
C ARG A 134 -15.23 -0.52 27.14
N PHE A 135 -15.57 -0.99 25.94
CA PHE A 135 -16.74 -0.50 25.21
C PHE A 135 -18.02 -0.67 26.04
N ILE A 136 -18.29 -1.89 26.53
CA ILE A 136 -19.50 -2.21 27.31
C ILE A 136 -19.56 -1.40 28.60
N SER A 137 -18.44 -1.30 29.34
CA SER A 137 -18.37 -0.48 30.55
C SER A 137 -18.78 0.97 30.23
N ARG A 138 -18.23 1.53 29.16
CA ARG A 138 -18.47 2.91 28.77
C ARG A 138 -19.90 3.13 28.24
N MET A 139 -20.50 2.14 27.56
CA MET A 139 -21.91 2.21 27.15
C MET A 139 -22.85 2.20 28.36
N ARG A 140 -22.58 1.34 29.36
CA ARG A 140 -23.32 1.32 30.63
C ARG A 140 -23.20 2.64 31.39
N ASP A 141 -21.99 3.20 31.49
CA ASP A 141 -21.76 4.48 32.16
C ASP A 141 -22.47 5.66 31.45
N ARG A 142 -22.67 5.58 30.14
CA ARG A 142 -23.44 6.57 29.38
C ARG A 142 -24.93 6.38 29.56
N HIS A 143 -25.42 5.14 29.50
CA HIS A 143 -26.83 4.84 29.76
C HIS A 143 -27.27 5.29 31.16
N THR A 144 -26.48 5.00 32.20
CA THR A 144 -26.79 5.44 33.58
C THR A 144 -26.91 6.96 33.69
N ARG A 145 -26.13 7.72 32.90
CA ARG A 145 -26.24 9.19 32.85
C ARG A 145 -27.50 9.64 32.12
N GLU A 146 -27.82 9.03 30.98
CA GLU A 146 -29.07 9.31 30.26
C GLU A 146 -30.30 8.98 31.12
N GLU A 147 -30.27 7.89 31.87
CA GLU A 147 -31.33 7.56 32.84
C GLU A 147 -31.47 8.61 33.94
N ALA A 148 -30.36 9.11 34.49
CA ALA A 148 -30.38 10.14 35.53
C ALA A 148 -30.95 11.47 34.99
N ASP A 149 -30.53 11.88 33.80
CA ASP A 149 -31.01 13.09 33.12
C ASP A 149 -32.50 12.96 32.76
N ALA A 150 -32.94 11.80 32.25
CA ALA A 150 -34.34 11.52 31.97
C ALA A 150 -35.21 11.61 33.23
N LYS A 151 -34.77 10.99 34.34
CA LYS A 151 -35.46 11.09 35.64
C LYS A 151 -35.57 12.55 36.11
N TRP A 152 -34.54 13.36 35.89
CA TRP A 152 -34.56 14.78 36.23
C TRP A 152 -35.52 15.58 35.34
N LEU A 153 -35.56 15.32 34.03
CA LEU A 153 -36.49 15.98 33.09
C LEU A 153 -37.96 15.65 33.42
N ILE A 154 -38.26 14.38 33.70
CA ILE A 154 -39.60 13.93 34.09
C ILE A 154 -40.06 14.64 35.37
N LYS A 155 -39.16 14.81 36.35
CA LYS A 155 -39.47 15.56 37.59
C LYS A 155 -39.83 17.04 37.32
N ARG A 156 -39.39 17.61 36.20
CA ARG A 156 -39.73 18.98 35.76
C ARG A 156 -40.92 19.04 34.80
N GLY A 157 -41.60 17.91 34.54
CA GLY A 157 -42.73 17.82 33.62
C GLY A 157 -42.36 17.88 32.14
N LEU A 158 -41.08 17.65 31.80
CA LEU A 158 -40.59 17.60 30.43
C LEU A 158 -40.58 16.15 29.91
N THR A 159 -40.79 15.99 28.60
CA THR A 159 -40.68 14.68 27.94
C THR A 159 -39.22 14.31 27.71
N SER A 160 -38.83 13.10 28.11
CA SER A 160 -37.50 12.56 27.82
C SER A 160 -37.43 11.97 26.41
N GLU A 161 -36.31 12.19 25.72
CA GLU A 161 -36.00 11.46 24.49
C GLU A 161 -35.68 9.98 24.79
N PRO A 162 -35.84 9.06 23.81
CA PRO A 162 -35.41 7.68 23.93
C PRO A 162 -33.90 7.56 24.16
N TYR A 163 -33.49 6.61 25.00
CA TYR A 163 -32.07 6.34 25.27
C TYR A 163 -31.29 6.01 24.00
N LEU A 164 -30.07 6.53 23.91
CA LEU A 164 -29.21 6.35 22.76
C LEU A 164 -28.23 5.17 22.95
N TYR A 165 -27.93 4.82 24.20
CA TYR A 165 -26.98 3.78 24.55
C TYR A 165 -27.65 2.55 25.16
N GLU A 166 -27.92 1.53 24.36
CA GLU A 166 -28.53 0.30 24.87
C GLU A 166 -27.55 -0.53 25.71
N ILE A 167 -28.09 -1.16 26.77
CA ILE A 167 -27.37 -2.14 27.60
C ILE A 167 -27.43 -3.51 26.92
N LEU A 168 -26.26 -4.11 26.70
CA LEU A 168 -26.13 -5.43 26.10
C LEU A 168 -26.07 -6.54 27.16
N GLU A 169 -26.77 -7.64 26.88
CA GLU A 169 -26.72 -8.86 27.67
C GLU A 169 -25.54 -9.77 27.28
N PRO A 170 -24.98 -10.53 28.23
CA PRO A 170 -23.96 -11.54 27.94
C PRO A 170 -24.42 -12.51 26.83
N GLY A 171 -23.58 -12.70 25.81
CA GLY A 171 -23.85 -13.57 24.67
C GLY A 171 -24.45 -12.84 23.46
N GLU A 172 -24.97 -11.63 23.64
CA GLU A 172 -25.55 -10.85 22.55
C GLU A 172 -24.51 -10.38 21.53
N ARG A 173 -25.00 -10.26 20.29
CA ARG A 173 -24.24 -9.68 19.19
C ARG A 173 -24.61 -8.21 19.07
N PHE A 174 -23.61 -7.37 18.86
CA PHE A 174 -23.82 -5.96 18.65
C PHE A 174 -23.00 -5.45 17.48
N GLU A 175 -23.51 -4.39 16.87
CA GLU A 175 -22.86 -3.65 15.80
C GLU A 175 -22.11 -2.45 16.37
N TYR A 176 -20.94 -2.17 15.79
CA TYR A 176 -20.13 -1.04 16.18
C TYR A 176 -19.34 -0.46 15.01
N VAL A 177 -18.97 0.79 15.14
CA VAL A 177 -18.07 1.53 14.25
C VAL A 177 -16.93 2.09 15.09
N VAL A 178 -15.74 2.24 14.48
CA VAL A 178 -14.59 2.87 15.13
C VAL A 178 -14.53 4.35 14.72
N VAL A 179 -14.70 5.24 15.68
CA VAL A 179 -14.70 6.70 15.50
C VAL A 179 -13.37 7.32 15.90
N GLU A 180 -13.12 8.53 15.41
CA GLU A 180 -11.97 9.33 15.84
C GLU A 180 -12.11 9.67 17.33
N ASN A 181 -11.01 9.51 18.07
CA ASN A 181 -10.91 9.91 19.45
C ASN A 181 -9.46 10.27 19.76
N ASP A 182 -9.19 11.55 19.97
CA ASP A 182 -7.85 12.06 20.26
C ASP A 182 -7.40 11.76 21.70
N SER A 183 -8.35 11.39 22.58
CA SER A 183 -8.06 11.13 23.99
C SER A 183 -7.54 9.70 24.28
N SER A 184 -7.66 8.77 23.33
CA SER A 184 -7.21 7.39 23.52
C SER A 184 -6.96 6.65 22.22
N ASP A 185 -5.82 5.97 22.14
CA ASP A 185 -5.48 5.06 21.04
C ASP A 185 -6.14 3.68 21.15
N LYS A 186 -6.79 3.38 22.29
CA LYS A 186 -7.38 2.07 22.53
C LYS A 186 -8.68 1.93 21.73
N VAL A 187 -8.77 0.88 20.91
CA VAL A 187 -9.92 0.64 20.03
C VAL A 187 -11.25 0.64 20.80
N GLY A 188 -11.30 0.05 22.00
CA GLY A 188 -12.54 0.01 22.82
C GLY A 188 -13.08 1.39 23.21
N ASP A 189 -12.21 2.39 23.33
CA ASP A 189 -12.58 3.77 23.64
C ASP A 189 -13.05 4.54 22.38
N LYS A 190 -12.71 4.01 21.20
CA LYS A 190 -13.11 4.47 19.88
C LYS A 190 -14.34 3.75 19.31
N MET A 191 -14.77 2.64 19.92
CA MET A 191 -15.96 1.90 19.46
C MET A 191 -17.24 2.68 19.78
N GLU A 192 -18.19 2.74 18.85
CA GLU A 192 -19.46 3.45 19.04
C GLU A 192 -20.59 2.73 18.30
N TYR A 193 -21.83 2.82 18.79
CA TYR A 193 -22.98 2.26 18.08
C TYR A 193 -23.24 3.03 16.77
N PRO A 194 -23.61 2.35 15.67
CA PRO A 194 -23.88 3.01 14.39
C PRO A 194 -24.95 4.12 14.50
N GLU A 195 -25.99 3.92 15.32
CA GLU A 195 -27.04 4.91 15.53
C GLU A 195 -26.53 6.18 16.22
N VAL A 196 -25.68 6.02 17.24
CA VAL A 196 -25.02 7.14 17.94
C VAL A 196 -24.18 7.95 16.94
N VAL A 197 -23.43 7.27 16.07
CA VAL A 197 -22.61 7.93 15.05
C VAL A 197 -23.47 8.73 14.09
N ARG A 198 -24.60 8.18 13.66
CA ARG A 198 -25.55 8.85 12.75
C ARG A 198 -26.21 10.07 13.39
N ARG A 199 -26.68 9.95 14.64
CA ARG A 199 -27.37 11.06 15.34
C ARG A 199 -26.43 12.18 15.77
N LEU A 200 -25.22 11.84 16.25
CA LEU A 200 -24.26 12.81 16.77
C LEU A 200 -23.23 13.28 15.73
N GLY A 201 -23.29 12.78 14.48
CA GLY A 201 -22.37 13.17 13.41
C GLY A 201 -20.90 12.89 13.73
N LYS A 202 -20.61 11.78 14.44
CA LYS A 202 -19.23 11.46 14.83
C LYS A 202 -18.40 11.06 13.62
N LYS A 203 -17.15 11.55 13.57
CA LYS A 203 -16.22 11.24 12.49
C LYS A 203 -15.67 9.82 12.63
N ILE A 204 -15.61 9.10 11.52
CA ILE A 204 -15.11 7.73 11.43
C ILE A 204 -13.57 7.77 11.42
N ASP A 205 -12.91 6.88 12.16
CA ASP A 205 -11.44 6.74 12.14
C ASP A 205 -10.99 6.03 10.85
N ILE A 206 -10.84 6.79 9.76
CA ILE A 206 -10.42 6.28 8.45
C ILE A 206 -9.07 5.55 8.54
N SER A 207 -8.16 6.04 9.39
CA SER A 207 -6.83 5.45 9.57
C SER A 207 -6.91 4.02 10.10
N TYR A 208 -7.82 3.76 11.05
CA TYR A 208 -8.08 2.43 11.56
C TYR A 208 -8.52 1.46 10.45
N TYR A 209 -9.51 1.85 9.63
CA TYR A 209 -10.00 0.99 8.55
C TYR A 209 -8.96 0.78 7.46
N LEU A 210 -8.21 1.82 7.09
CA LEU A 210 -7.10 1.70 6.14
C LEU A 210 -6.04 0.72 6.64
N LYS A 211 -5.69 0.76 7.94
CA LYS A 211 -4.75 -0.21 8.54
C LYS A 211 -5.24 -1.65 8.39
N THR A 212 -6.55 -1.90 8.49
CA THR A 212 -7.10 -3.24 8.27
C THR A 212 -6.98 -3.69 6.81
N VAL A 213 -7.26 -2.79 5.86
CA VAL A 213 -7.10 -3.05 4.42
C VAL A 213 -5.63 -3.34 4.07
N VAL A 214 -4.68 -2.59 4.64
CA VAL A 214 -3.25 -2.85 4.47
C VAL A 214 -2.87 -4.28 4.86
N GLY A 215 -3.35 -4.75 6.02
CA GLY A 215 -3.09 -6.11 6.47
C GLY A 215 -3.70 -7.17 5.55
N LEU A 216 -4.88 -6.90 4.96
CA LEU A 216 -5.51 -7.78 3.98
C LEU A 216 -4.70 -7.84 2.68
N CYS A 217 -4.36 -6.69 2.11
CA CYS A 217 -3.57 -6.58 0.88
C CYS A 217 -2.19 -7.23 1.04
N ALA A 218 -1.56 -7.08 2.20
CA ALA A 218 -0.28 -7.73 2.50
C ALA A 218 -0.36 -9.25 2.44
N ARG A 219 -1.48 -9.84 2.85
CA ARG A 219 -1.70 -11.30 2.77
C ARG A 219 -1.85 -11.81 1.35
N PHE A 220 -2.25 -10.99 0.40
CA PHE A 220 -2.32 -11.42 -1.00
C PHE A 220 -0.94 -11.46 -1.65
N ILE A 221 -0.01 -10.60 -1.22
CA ILE A 221 1.30 -10.44 -1.89
C ILE A 221 2.47 -11.00 -1.09
N ASN A 222 2.25 -11.56 0.11
CA ASN A 222 3.35 -11.99 0.98
C ASN A 222 4.26 -13.06 0.36
N TYR A 223 3.75 -13.89 -0.57
CA TYR A 223 4.54 -14.88 -1.30
C TYR A 223 5.29 -14.33 -2.53
N ASP A 224 5.14 -13.04 -2.83
CA ASP A 224 5.99 -12.38 -3.83
C ASP A 224 7.45 -12.44 -3.37
N GLU A 225 8.35 -12.79 -4.29
CA GLU A 225 9.78 -12.97 -4.02
C GLU A 225 10.40 -11.72 -3.38
N SER A 226 9.87 -10.53 -3.69
CA SER A 226 10.33 -9.25 -3.13
C SER A 226 10.18 -9.14 -1.62
N PHE A 227 9.29 -9.95 -1.00
CA PHE A 227 9.00 -9.89 0.43
C PHE A 227 9.51 -11.11 1.21
N GLN A 228 9.99 -12.14 0.52
CA GLN A 228 10.50 -13.34 1.18
C GLN A 228 11.79 -13.03 1.96
N PRO A 229 11.88 -13.38 3.25
CA PRO A 229 13.08 -13.14 4.04
C PRO A 229 14.21 -14.09 3.62
N SER A 230 15.46 -13.64 3.73
CA SER A 230 16.62 -14.52 3.56
C SER A 230 16.68 -15.55 4.70
N SER A 231 17.31 -16.70 4.43
CA SER A 231 17.47 -17.78 5.41
C SER A 231 18.16 -17.29 6.70
N GLU A 232 19.11 -16.37 6.59
CA GLU A 232 19.83 -15.77 7.72
C GLU A 232 18.87 -15.03 8.69
N ILE A 233 17.93 -14.24 8.15
CA ILE A 233 16.96 -13.49 8.95
C ILE A 233 15.99 -14.44 9.66
N VAL A 234 15.60 -15.53 8.99
CA VAL A 234 14.73 -16.56 9.59
C VAL A 234 15.44 -17.27 10.74
N LEU A 235 16.71 -17.64 10.55
CA LEU A 235 17.53 -18.27 11.61
C LEU A 235 17.75 -17.33 12.81
N GLU A 236 18.00 -16.05 12.58
CA GLU A 236 18.14 -15.08 13.67
C GLU A 236 16.83 -14.93 14.46
N ALA A 237 15.68 -14.92 13.77
CA ALA A 237 14.37 -14.86 14.41
C ALA A 237 14.05 -16.12 15.22
N LEU A 238 14.45 -17.29 14.73
CA LEU A 238 14.32 -18.58 15.44
C LEU A 238 15.16 -18.58 16.73
N LYS A 239 16.42 -18.15 16.67
CA LYS A 239 17.29 -18.05 17.86
C LYS A 239 16.65 -17.17 18.94
N LYS A 240 16.17 -15.98 18.56
CA LYS A 240 15.47 -15.06 19.49
C LYS A 240 14.22 -15.68 20.12
N LEU A 241 13.51 -16.53 19.39
CA LEU A 241 12.32 -17.21 19.90
C LEU A 241 12.68 -18.31 20.90
N LYS A 242 13.72 -19.12 20.61
CA LYS A 242 14.26 -20.11 21.54
C LYS A 242 14.79 -19.45 22.83
N ASP A 243 15.52 -18.34 22.70
CA ASP A 243 16.06 -17.59 23.85
C ASP A 243 14.95 -16.99 24.74
N ALA A 244 13.87 -16.49 24.12
CA ALA A 244 12.72 -15.96 24.83
C ALA A 244 11.95 -17.03 25.61
N ASN A 245 11.87 -18.26 25.08
CA ASN A 245 11.25 -19.39 25.76
C ASN A 245 12.10 -19.87 26.95
N LYS A 246 13.43 -19.95 26.80
CA LYS A 246 14.36 -20.29 27.91
C LYS A 246 14.30 -19.31 29.08
N ALA A 247 14.02 -18.03 28.84
CA ALA A 247 13.87 -17.03 29.90
C ALA A 247 12.54 -17.14 30.69
N GLY A 248 11.57 -17.91 30.18
CA GLY A 248 10.25 -18.09 30.79
C GLY A 248 10.14 -19.25 31.79
N ASP A 249 10.99 -20.27 31.66
CA ASP A 249 10.88 -21.52 32.45
C ASP A 249 11.60 -21.48 33.81
N ASN A 250 12.36 -20.44 34.14
CA ASN A 250 13.10 -20.35 35.40
C ASN A 250 12.26 -19.87 36.62
N LYS A 251 10.97 -20.20 36.71
CA LYS A 251 10.14 -19.92 37.91
C LYS A 251 9.10 -21.01 38.23
N ALA A 252 9.59 -22.14 38.73
CA ALA A 252 8.99 -23.11 39.67
C ALA A 252 9.95 -24.32 39.65
N ASP A 253 10.46 -24.95 40.70
CA ASP A 253 10.13 -25.04 42.11
C ASP A 253 11.45 -25.12 42.90
N ASP A 254 11.47 -24.54 44.10
CA ASP A 254 12.53 -24.73 45.10
C ASP A 254 12.10 -25.86 46.03
N GLY A 255 12.82 -26.99 46.03
CA GLY A 255 12.41 -28.17 46.80
C GLY A 255 13.28 -29.42 46.68
N GLY A 256 14.59 -29.31 46.94
CA GLY A 256 15.37 -30.29 47.73
C GLY A 256 15.66 -31.72 47.23
N VAL A 257 16.96 -31.93 46.91
CA VAL A 257 17.88 -32.99 47.37
C VAL A 257 17.87 -34.41 46.74
N ASP A 258 19.04 -34.69 46.14
CA ASP A 258 19.87 -35.91 45.96
C ASP A 258 19.39 -37.14 45.16
N GLY A 259 20.30 -37.55 44.26
CA GLY A 259 20.39 -38.90 43.70
C GLY A 259 21.08 -38.92 42.34
N ASP A 260 22.38 -39.25 42.33
CA ASP A 260 23.13 -39.61 41.13
C ASP A 260 22.45 -40.73 40.33
N ASP A 261 22.43 -40.61 39.00
CA ASP A 261 22.76 -41.67 38.02
C ASP A 261 22.24 -41.27 36.61
N LEU A 262 23.15 -41.33 35.63
CA LEU A 262 22.98 -41.75 34.23
C LEU A 262 21.78 -41.15 33.46
N ASP A 263 21.96 -40.35 32.42
CA ASP A 263 22.55 -40.78 31.16
C ASP A 263 23.18 -39.60 30.39
N GLU A 264 24.16 -39.91 29.56
CA GLU A 264 24.59 -39.03 28.47
C GLU A 264 23.37 -38.81 27.56
N ASP A 265 22.65 -37.70 27.77
CA ASP A 265 21.72 -37.17 26.77
C ASP A 265 22.57 -36.85 25.54
N GLU A 266 22.61 -37.79 24.61
CA GLU A 266 22.83 -37.55 23.19
C GLU A 266 22.26 -36.18 22.88
N GLU A 267 23.10 -35.25 22.42
CA GLU A 267 22.64 -33.99 21.85
C GLU A 267 21.74 -34.37 20.68
N ASP A 268 20.44 -34.53 20.94
CA ASP A 268 19.40 -34.65 19.92
C ASP A 268 19.68 -33.47 18.99
N GLU A 269 20.21 -33.76 17.80
CA GLU A 269 20.38 -32.78 16.74
C GLU A 269 18.98 -32.20 16.51
N ASP A 270 18.70 -31.04 17.12
CA ASP A 270 17.44 -30.30 17.09
C ASP A 270 16.92 -30.26 15.64
N GLU A 271 16.14 -31.27 15.25
CA GLU A 271 15.54 -31.35 13.93
C GLU A 271 14.58 -30.16 13.86
N MET A 272 15.01 -29.12 13.14
CA MET A 272 14.30 -27.84 13.15
C MET A 272 12.86 -28.09 12.70
N ASP A 273 11.89 -27.85 13.58
CA ASP A 273 10.46 -27.99 13.24
C ASP A 273 10.15 -27.13 12.00
N GLU A 274 10.01 -27.79 10.86
CA GLU A 274 9.72 -27.14 9.57
C GLU A 274 8.45 -26.27 9.66
N ASP A 275 7.50 -26.62 10.54
CA ASP A 275 6.30 -25.85 10.78
C ASP A 275 6.60 -24.53 11.52
N GLU A 276 7.52 -24.52 12.48
CA GLU A 276 7.96 -23.29 13.15
C GLU A 276 8.70 -22.37 12.18
N VAL A 277 9.61 -22.93 11.38
CA VAL A 277 10.34 -22.19 10.34
C VAL A 277 9.35 -21.55 9.36
N SER A 278 8.35 -22.31 8.89
CA SER A 278 7.31 -21.84 7.97
C SER A 278 6.48 -20.70 8.57
N LYS A 279 6.04 -20.83 9.84
CA LYS A 279 5.27 -19.79 10.55
C LYS A 279 6.07 -18.49 10.67
N ILE A 280 7.36 -18.57 11.02
CA ILE A 280 8.21 -17.39 11.17
C ILE A 280 8.43 -16.71 9.82
N ARG A 281 8.70 -17.49 8.77
CA ARG A 281 8.85 -16.97 7.40
C ARG A 281 7.59 -16.23 6.95
N ASP A 282 6.42 -16.83 7.12
CA ASP A 282 5.12 -16.22 6.78
C ASP A 282 4.90 -14.89 7.52
N VAL A 283 5.22 -14.84 8.81
CA VAL A 283 5.08 -13.63 9.64
C VAL A 283 6.04 -12.52 9.18
N LEU A 284 7.29 -12.86 8.88
CA LEU A 284 8.29 -11.90 8.38
C LEU A 284 7.91 -11.36 7.01
N ALA A 285 7.51 -12.24 6.08
CA ALA A 285 7.06 -11.85 4.76
C ALA A 285 5.82 -10.94 4.83
N GLN A 286 4.84 -11.27 5.68
CA GLN A 286 3.66 -10.42 5.88
C GLN A 286 4.06 -9.04 6.42
N LYS A 287 4.98 -8.94 7.38
CA LYS A 287 5.48 -7.65 7.91
C LYS A 287 6.19 -6.83 6.82
N SER A 288 6.98 -7.49 5.97
CA SER A 288 7.66 -6.85 4.84
C SER A 288 6.66 -6.27 3.85
N ALA A 289 5.66 -7.07 3.45
CA ALA A 289 4.57 -6.65 2.58
C ALA A 289 3.74 -5.50 3.19
N GLU A 290 3.38 -5.56 4.48
CA GLU A 290 2.68 -4.46 5.16
C GLU A 290 3.49 -3.16 5.16
N LYS A 291 4.81 -3.25 5.37
CA LYS A 291 5.72 -2.11 5.33
C LYS A 291 5.76 -1.50 3.94
N TRP A 292 5.86 -2.32 2.90
CA TRP A 292 5.85 -1.86 1.51
C TRP A 292 4.51 -1.19 1.16
N ILE A 293 3.37 -1.79 1.50
CA ILE A 293 2.04 -1.19 1.23
C ILE A 293 1.87 0.15 1.96
N ARG A 294 2.35 0.28 3.20
CA ARG A 294 2.35 1.57 3.90
C ARG A 294 3.17 2.63 3.15
N GLY A 295 4.34 2.22 2.64
CA GLY A 295 5.18 3.06 1.78
C GLY A 295 4.46 3.46 0.49
N TYR A 296 3.76 2.53 -0.14
CA TYR A 296 2.96 2.73 -1.34
C TYR A 296 1.80 3.71 -1.11
N ILE A 297 1.05 3.57 -0.01
CA ILE A 297 -0.01 4.52 0.36
C ILE A 297 0.58 5.91 0.60
N LYS A 298 1.73 5.98 1.28
CA LYS A 298 2.42 7.25 1.52
C LYS A 298 2.87 7.90 0.21
N SER A 299 3.42 7.12 -0.73
CA SER A 299 3.82 7.65 -2.04
C SER A 299 2.63 8.11 -2.87
N LEU A 300 1.48 7.45 -2.79
CA LEU A 300 0.25 7.91 -3.42
C LEU A 300 -0.20 9.27 -2.87
N ARG A 301 -0.22 9.44 -1.54
CA ARG A 301 -0.60 10.71 -0.89
C ARG A 301 0.38 11.84 -1.16
N ASP A 302 1.68 11.52 -1.14
CA ASP A 302 2.74 12.50 -1.36
C ASP A 302 3.04 12.75 -2.84
N GLY A 303 2.37 12.07 -3.77
CA GLY A 303 2.66 12.10 -5.21
C GLY A 303 2.79 13.51 -5.77
N LEU A 304 1.77 14.35 -5.57
CA LEU A 304 1.78 15.76 -6.00
C LEU A 304 2.94 16.57 -5.41
N LYS A 305 3.33 16.30 -4.16
CA LYS A 305 4.48 16.96 -3.52
C LYS A 305 5.79 16.50 -4.16
N LYS A 306 5.92 15.20 -4.43
CA LYS A 306 7.08 14.61 -5.09
C LYS A 306 7.23 15.14 -6.51
N ASP A 307 6.14 15.22 -7.26
CA ASP A 307 6.11 15.75 -8.62
C ASP A 307 6.58 17.20 -8.64
N LYS A 308 6.06 18.04 -7.73
CA LYS A 308 6.50 19.43 -7.56
C LYS A 308 8.00 19.51 -7.23
N THR A 309 8.52 18.65 -6.36
CA THR A 309 9.95 18.61 -6.03
C THR A 309 10.81 18.19 -7.22
N ILE A 310 10.42 17.15 -7.97
CA ILE A 310 11.13 16.68 -9.16
C ILE A 310 11.18 17.80 -10.21
N ILE A 311 10.03 18.40 -10.54
CA ILE A 311 9.94 19.50 -11.51
C ILE A 311 10.78 20.69 -11.07
N SER A 312 10.75 21.06 -9.79
CA SER A 312 11.58 22.15 -9.26
C SER A 312 13.08 21.87 -9.38
N HIS A 313 13.49 20.63 -9.14
CA HIS A 313 14.90 20.24 -9.26
C HIS A 313 15.38 20.22 -10.71
N LEU A 314 14.53 19.82 -11.66
CA LEU A 314 14.84 19.88 -13.09
C LEU A 314 15.12 21.31 -13.54
N TRP A 315 14.27 22.26 -13.16
CA TRP A 315 14.49 23.68 -13.47
C TRP A 315 15.76 24.23 -12.81
N GLU A 316 16.00 23.92 -11.54
CA GLU A 316 17.22 24.35 -10.85
C GLU A 316 18.49 23.77 -11.50
N GLY A 317 18.44 22.48 -11.88
CA GLY A 317 19.51 21.82 -12.61
C GLY A 317 19.79 22.45 -13.97
N ALA A 318 18.73 22.79 -14.72
CA ALA A 318 18.83 23.47 -16.00
C ALA A 318 19.47 24.86 -15.84
N ARG A 319 19.02 25.66 -14.85
CA ARG A 319 19.63 26.97 -14.55
C ARG A 319 21.10 26.88 -14.22
N ILE A 320 21.50 25.93 -13.38
CA ILE A 320 22.92 25.73 -13.01
C ILE A 320 23.74 25.31 -14.24
N TYR A 321 23.21 24.42 -15.08
CA TYR A 321 23.87 23.96 -16.30
C TYR A 321 24.08 25.13 -17.27
N VAL A 322 23.03 25.90 -17.54
CA VAL A 322 23.07 27.07 -18.41
C VAL A 322 24.02 28.11 -17.85
N LYS A 323 23.91 28.46 -16.57
CA LYS A 323 24.84 29.40 -15.93
C LYS A 323 26.30 28.99 -16.12
N LYS A 324 26.66 27.72 -15.91
CA LYS A 324 28.02 27.23 -16.17
C LYS A 324 28.43 27.35 -17.62
N LEU A 325 27.55 26.98 -18.55
CA LEU A 325 27.82 27.07 -19.98
C LEU A 325 28.16 28.51 -20.38
N PHE A 326 27.37 29.48 -19.93
CA PHE A 326 27.54 30.90 -20.24
C PHE A 326 28.69 31.55 -19.45
N ASP A 327 28.88 31.24 -18.16
CA ASP A 327 30.02 31.69 -17.36
C ASP A 327 31.37 31.25 -17.99
N THR A 328 31.41 30.08 -18.65
CA THR A 328 32.61 29.63 -19.40
C THR A 328 32.78 30.24 -20.79
N THR A 329 31.72 30.77 -21.41
CA THR A 329 31.75 31.31 -22.79
C THR A 329 31.74 32.84 -22.87
N TYR A 330 31.29 33.53 -21.83
CA TYR A 330 31.12 34.98 -21.80
C TYR A 330 31.65 35.56 -20.48
N ALA A 331 32.97 35.51 -20.27
CA ALA A 331 33.60 35.98 -19.03
C ALA A 331 33.78 37.52 -18.95
N ASP A 332 33.56 38.26 -20.04
CA ASP A 332 33.84 39.70 -20.09
C ASP A 332 32.79 40.47 -20.90
N LYS A 333 31.62 40.81 -20.32
CA LYS A 333 30.84 41.99 -20.74
C LYS A 333 30.05 42.57 -19.55
N GLY A 334 30.28 43.87 -19.32
CA GLY A 334 29.74 44.64 -18.20
C GLY A 334 28.36 45.23 -18.43
N GLU A 335 27.77 45.69 -17.33
CA GLU A 335 26.38 46.08 -17.11
C GLU A 335 25.92 47.34 -17.85
N HIS A 336 24.70 47.33 -18.40
CA HIS A 336 23.69 48.38 -18.25
C HIS A 336 22.28 47.88 -18.60
N LEU A 337 21.30 48.13 -17.72
CA LEU A 337 19.88 47.75 -17.92
C LEU A 337 19.12 48.86 -18.67
N THR A 338 18.52 48.54 -19.81
CA THR A 338 17.41 49.35 -20.35
C THR A 338 16.17 48.48 -20.56
N ASN A 339 15.06 48.88 -19.94
CA ASN A 339 13.76 48.22 -20.05
C ASN A 339 13.17 48.46 -21.45
N ASN A 340 13.39 47.54 -22.38
CA ASN A 340 12.76 47.55 -23.69
C ASN A 340 11.51 46.64 -23.71
N ALA A 341 10.37 47.19 -24.14
CA ALA A 341 9.06 46.52 -24.17
C ALA A 341 9.06 45.24 -25.04
N TYR A 342 9.91 45.16 -26.06
CA TYR A 342 10.07 43.98 -26.92
C TYR A 342 10.54 42.75 -26.13
N TYR A 343 11.57 42.91 -25.29
CA TYR A 343 12.11 41.82 -24.49
C TYR A 343 11.19 41.41 -23.33
N GLN A 344 10.39 42.34 -22.81
CA GLN A 344 9.33 42.01 -21.84
C GLN A 344 8.25 41.13 -22.48
N SER A 345 7.86 41.41 -23.73
CA SER A 345 6.93 40.55 -24.49
C SER A 345 7.51 39.14 -24.69
N LEU A 346 8.80 39.05 -25.02
CA LEU A 346 9.50 37.77 -25.20
C LEU A 346 9.61 36.98 -23.88
N LEU A 347 9.92 37.64 -22.76
CA LEU A 347 9.92 37.01 -21.43
C LEU A 347 8.53 36.48 -21.04
N ASN A 348 7.47 37.26 -21.29
CA ASN A 348 6.09 36.80 -21.06
C ASN A 348 5.72 35.58 -21.93
N ALA A 349 6.22 35.51 -23.17
CA ALA A 349 6.02 34.34 -24.03
C ALA A 349 6.76 33.11 -23.49
N LEU A 350 7.99 33.28 -22.99
CA LEU A 350 8.77 32.23 -22.34
C LEU A 350 8.09 31.74 -21.05
N ASP A 351 7.48 32.64 -20.26
CA ASP A 351 6.73 32.26 -19.05
C ASP A 351 5.52 31.38 -19.37
N LYS A 352 4.77 31.69 -20.44
CA LYS A 352 3.67 30.84 -20.91
C LYS A 352 4.14 29.46 -21.36
N GLN A 353 5.30 29.39 -22.03
CA GLN A 353 5.91 28.12 -22.43
C GLN A 353 6.40 27.32 -21.20
N GLU A 354 6.94 27.99 -20.18
CA GLU A 354 7.31 27.35 -18.92
C GLU A 354 6.10 26.70 -18.25
N GLU A 355 4.97 27.40 -18.17
CA GLU A 355 3.72 26.86 -17.61
C GLU A 355 3.21 25.63 -18.39
N SER A 356 3.21 25.70 -19.72
CA SER A 356 2.85 24.58 -20.59
C SER A 356 3.75 23.36 -20.36
N ILE A 357 5.07 23.56 -20.29
CA ILE A 357 6.05 22.50 -20.04
C ILE A 357 5.87 21.90 -18.64
N ARG A 358 5.61 22.71 -17.62
CA ARG A 358 5.33 22.24 -16.25
C ARG A 358 4.08 21.35 -16.21
N LEU A 359 3.02 21.72 -16.94
CA LEU A 359 1.82 20.90 -17.06
C LEU A 359 2.09 19.58 -17.78
N LYS A 360 2.82 19.61 -18.91
CA LYS A 360 3.21 18.40 -19.65
C LYS A 360 4.06 17.45 -18.77
N LEU A 361 5.05 17.98 -18.04
CA LEU A 361 5.86 17.18 -17.10
C LEU A 361 5.02 16.58 -15.97
N SER A 362 4.06 17.34 -15.43
CA SER A 362 3.14 16.83 -14.40
C SER A 362 2.23 15.72 -14.94
N SER A 363 1.77 15.82 -16.19
CA SER A 363 0.99 14.76 -16.85
C SER A 363 1.83 13.50 -17.04
N LEU A 364 3.06 13.64 -17.57
CA LEU A 364 3.95 12.50 -17.76
C LEU A 364 4.33 11.83 -16.44
N LEU A 365 4.61 12.58 -15.38
CA LEU A 365 4.88 11.98 -14.05
C LEU A 365 3.67 11.22 -13.51
N LYS A 366 2.46 11.71 -13.79
CA LYS A 366 1.22 11.01 -13.45
C LYS A 366 1.09 9.72 -14.25
N GLU A 367 1.27 9.75 -15.57
CA GLU A 367 1.24 8.58 -16.45
C GLU A 367 2.33 7.54 -16.09
N ILE A 368 3.54 7.99 -15.77
CA ILE A 368 4.63 7.13 -15.26
C ILE A 368 4.21 6.46 -13.96
N SER A 369 3.57 7.21 -13.04
CA SER A 369 3.08 6.66 -11.76
C SER A 369 1.88 5.72 -11.91
N GLU A 370 1.12 5.86 -12.99
CA GLU A 370 0.03 4.95 -13.35
C GLU A 370 0.59 3.60 -13.80
N VAL A 371 1.70 3.61 -14.55
CA VAL A 371 2.42 2.39 -14.96
C VAL A 371 3.08 1.70 -13.77
N ASP A 372 3.91 2.43 -13.02
CA ASP A 372 4.53 1.95 -11.79
C ASP A 372 4.99 3.14 -10.93
N ILE A 373 4.53 3.17 -9.68
CA ILE A 373 4.85 4.24 -8.73
C ILE A 373 6.34 4.26 -8.35
N GLU A 374 7.02 3.11 -8.48
CA GLU A 374 8.42 2.96 -8.09
C GLU A 374 9.35 3.83 -8.95
N TYR A 375 9.01 4.09 -10.22
CA TYR A 375 9.76 5.01 -11.07
C TYR A 375 9.75 6.43 -10.51
N ARG A 376 8.56 6.95 -10.16
CA ARG A 376 8.43 8.28 -9.55
C ARG A 376 9.16 8.35 -8.21
N ASP A 377 9.02 7.31 -7.37
CA ASP A 377 9.68 7.27 -6.07
C ASP A 377 11.21 7.21 -6.19
N SER A 378 11.72 6.51 -7.20
CA SER A 378 13.14 6.44 -7.52
C SER A 378 13.67 7.78 -8.02
N MET A 379 12.97 8.44 -8.95
CA MET A 379 13.29 9.80 -9.40
C MET A 379 13.32 10.78 -8.22
N TYR A 380 12.32 10.74 -7.33
CA TYR A 380 12.28 11.58 -6.13
C TYR A 380 13.45 11.30 -5.17
N LYS A 381 13.79 10.03 -4.92
CA LYS A 381 14.94 9.65 -4.09
C LYS A 381 16.27 10.15 -4.66
N LEU A 382 16.41 10.12 -5.99
CA LEU A 382 17.62 10.64 -6.66
C LEU A 382 17.74 12.15 -6.49
N VAL A 383 16.64 12.88 -6.72
CA VAL A 383 16.58 14.34 -6.58
C VAL A 383 16.82 14.80 -5.14
N THR A 384 16.41 14.00 -4.14
CA THR A 384 16.49 14.38 -2.72
C THR A 384 17.79 13.96 -2.02
N LYS A 385 18.53 12.97 -2.55
CA LYS A 385 19.84 12.58 -1.98
C LYS A 385 20.89 13.68 -2.25
N LYS A 386 21.49 14.20 -1.17
CA LYS A 386 22.51 15.28 -1.15
C LYS A 386 23.86 14.92 -1.81
N ARG A 387 23.89 14.42 -3.04
CA ARG A 387 25.10 14.36 -3.88
C ARG A 387 24.79 14.86 -5.29
N HIS A 388 25.13 16.12 -5.49
CA HIS A 388 25.43 16.84 -6.73
C HIS A 388 25.04 16.21 -8.08
N ARG A 389 24.22 17.00 -8.80
CA ARG A 389 24.04 17.17 -10.26
C ARG A 389 22.83 16.44 -10.86
N ALA A 390 22.00 17.21 -11.58
CA ALA A 390 20.98 16.74 -12.53
C ALA A 390 21.51 15.69 -13.54
N MET A 391 22.83 15.64 -13.75
CA MET A 391 23.54 14.58 -14.48
C MET A 391 23.24 13.16 -13.96
N SER A 392 22.89 12.99 -12.68
CA SER A 392 22.52 11.67 -12.11
C SER A 392 21.11 11.23 -12.51
N LEU A 393 20.18 12.18 -12.72
CA LEU A 393 18.83 11.89 -13.22
C LEU A 393 18.87 11.59 -14.72
N GLU A 394 19.72 12.28 -15.48
CA GLU A 394 20.01 11.94 -16.89
C GLU A 394 20.59 10.54 -17.03
N GLN A 395 21.62 10.23 -16.23
CA GLN A 395 22.22 8.90 -16.19
C GLN A 395 21.21 7.82 -15.79
N TYR A 396 20.34 8.11 -14.82
CA TYR A 396 19.25 7.22 -14.42
C TYR A 396 18.21 7.01 -15.54
N LEU A 397 17.76 8.07 -16.21
CA LEU A 397 16.83 7.96 -17.33
C LEU A 397 17.47 7.24 -18.54
N THR A 398 18.79 7.31 -18.66
CA THR A 398 19.57 6.64 -19.73
C THR A 398 19.87 5.17 -19.40
N SER A 399 20.04 4.80 -18.13
CA SER A 399 20.34 3.41 -17.73
C SER A 399 19.18 2.45 -18.00
N TYR A 400 17.93 2.91 -17.86
CA TYR A 400 16.74 2.11 -18.21
C TYR A 400 16.55 1.91 -19.73
N TYR A 401 17.26 2.69 -20.56
CA TYR A 401 17.21 2.54 -22.01
C TYR A 401 18.05 1.36 -22.53
N LEU A 402 18.98 0.84 -21.71
CA LEU A 402 19.92 -0.22 -22.08
C LEU A 402 19.53 -1.62 -21.57
N ASP A 403 18.58 -1.74 -20.64
CA ASP A 403 18.04 -3.04 -20.21
C ASP A 403 16.88 -3.46 -21.14
N GLU A 404 17.21 -4.24 -22.17
CA GLU A 404 16.29 -4.79 -23.20
C GLU A 404 15.20 -5.75 -22.69
N TRP A 405 15.03 -5.93 -21.37
CA TRP A 405 14.27 -7.04 -20.80
C TRP A 405 12.84 -6.74 -20.29
N VAL A 406 12.31 -5.53 -20.45
CA VAL A 406 10.94 -5.21 -20.00
C VAL A 406 10.00 -4.95 -21.19
N PRO A 407 8.99 -5.80 -21.45
CA PRO A 407 8.10 -5.61 -22.58
C PRO A 407 7.12 -4.44 -22.34
N LYS A 408 7.29 -3.40 -23.18
CA LYS A 408 6.31 -2.41 -23.66
C LYS A 408 5.60 -1.53 -22.63
N GLY A 409 5.94 -0.23 -22.65
CA GLY A 409 5.14 0.86 -22.03
C GLY A 409 5.97 1.94 -21.32
N PRO A 410 6.76 1.59 -20.28
CA PRO A 410 7.44 2.57 -19.43
C PRO A 410 8.56 3.34 -20.14
N CYS A 411 9.32 2.68 -21.03
CA CYS A 411 10.47 3.30 -21.70
C CYS A 411 10.07 4.48 -22.59
N LYS A 412 8.89 4.44 -23.22
CA LYS A 412 8.39 5.56 -24.04
C LYS A 412 8.07 6.77 -23.17
N LEU A 413 7.35 6.57 -22.06
CA LEU A 413 7.02 7.66 -21.14
C LEU A 413 8.27 8.29 -20.51
N LEU A 414 9.27 7.46 -20.16
CA LEU A 414 10.56 7.94 -19.65
C LEU A 414 11.35 8.70 -20.74
N ALA A 415 11.28 8.26 -22.00
CA ALA A 415 11.88 8.96 -23.14
C ALA A 415 11.20 10.31 -23.39
N ASP A 416 9.87 10.35 -23.37
CA ASP A 416 9.08 11.57 -23.52
C ASP A 416 9.39 12.54 -22.37
N PHE A 417 9.51 12.03 -21.14
CA PHE A 417 9.91 12.84 -19.98
C PHE A 417 11.31 13.45 -20.14
N ARG A 418 12.27 12.66 -20.64
CA ARG A 418 13.62 13.14 -20.98
C ARG A 418 13.61 14.19 -22.09
N ASN A 419 12.82 13.98 -23.14
CA ASN A 419 12.69 14.92 -24.26
C ASN A 419 12.12 16.27 -23.79
N ILE A 420 11.11 16.25 -22.92
CA ILE A 420 10.58 17.48 -22.31
C ILE A 420 11.62 18.14 -21.40
N TRP A 421 12.44 17.36 -20.68
CA TRP A 421 13.56 17.93 -19.93
C TRP A 421 14.59 18.62 -20.84
N TYR A 422 14.91 18.11 -22.04
CA TYR A 422 15.74 18.88 -22.97
C TYR A 422 15.08 20.19 -23.44
N LYS A 423 13.75 20.22 -23.58
CA LYS A 423 13.02 21.48 -23.81
C LYS A 423 13.16 22.46 -22.64
N VAL A 424 13.16 21.99 -21.40
CA VAL A 424 13.45 22.81 -20.19
C VAL A 424 14.83 23.48 -20.31
N VAL A 425 15.86 22.70 -20.66
CA VAL A 425 17.23 23.23 -20.84
C VAL A 425 17.27 24.26 -21.97
N GLY A 426 16.63 23.98 -23.10
CA GLY A 426 16.51 24.91 -24.22
C GLY A 426 15.82 26.23 -23.84
N LEU A 427 14.73 26.15 -23.09
CA LEU A 427 14.01 27.33 -22.60
C LEU A 427 14.88 28.20 -21.68
N GLU A 428 15.63 27.60 -20.74
CA GLU A 428 16.57 28.35 -19.89
C GLU A 428 17.72 28.97 -20.70
N ILE A 429 18.25 28.28 -21.73
CA ILE A 429 19.27 28.86 -22.63
C ILE A 429 18.72 30.11 -23.32
N THR A 430 17.52 30.02 -23.87
CA THR A 430 16.86 31.15 -24.54
C THR A 430 16.60 32.29 -23.56
N ARG A 431 16.08 31.99 -22.37
CA ARG A 431 15.85 33.00 -21.32
C ARG A 431 17.16 33.69 -20.90
N TYR A 432 18.24 32.94 -20.70
CA TYR A 432 19.54 33.50 -20.34
C TYR A 432 20.12 34.38 -21.46
N ARG A 433 20.00 33.96 -22.73
CA ARG A 433 20.38 34.77 -23.91
C ARG A 433 19.56 36.04 -24.00
N THR A 434 18.26 35.98 -23.77
CA THR A 434 17.36 37.14 -23.78
C THR A 434 17.74 38.14 -22.68
N LEU A 435 18.01 37.64 -21.47
CA LEU A 435 18.47 38.47 -20.36
C LEU A 435 19.87 39.06 -20.58
N SER A 436 20.77 38.31 -21.23
CA SER A 436 22.10 38.79 -21.62
C SER A 436 22.04 39.84 -22.74
N LYS A 437 21.19 39.65 -23.75
CA LYS A 437 20.94 40.66 -24.80
C LYS A 437 20.29 41.93 -24.25
N LEU A 438 19.47 41.81 -23.20
CA LEU A 438 18.93 42.95 -22.44
C LEU A 438 20.02 43.80 -21.77
N GLN A 439 21.19 43.20 -21.49
CA GLN A 439 22.36 43.88 -20.92
C GLN A 439 23.27 44.50 -21.98
N ASP A 440 23.25 43.99 -23.22
CA ASP A 440 24.15 44.38 -24.32
C ASP A 440 23.56 45.45 -25.28
N SER A 441 22.26 45.76 -25.23
CA SER A 441 21.65 46.58 -26.29
C SER A 441 21.87 48.10 -26.11
N LYS A 442 22.84 48.65 -26.85
CA LYS A 442 22.65 49.92 -27.57
C LYS A 442 21.92 49.60 -28.88
N LYS A 443 20.84 50.35 -29.16
CA LYS A 443 20.04 50.43 -30.40
C LYS A 443 20.49 49.46 -31.52
N ASP A 444 19.66 48.47 -31.80
CA ASP A 444 19.35 48.06 -33.18
C ASP A 444 17.99 47.34 -33.19
N ASP A 445 17.18 47.67 -34.18
CA ASP A 445 15.83 47.17 -34.40
C ASP A 445 15.88 45.70 -34.85
N SER A 446 15.27 44.77 -34.09
CA SER A 446 15.03 43.39 -34.53
C SER A 446 13.53 43.08 -34.56
N SER A 447 13.12 42.38 -35.62
CA SER A 447 11.75 42.22 -36.11
C SER A 447 10.93 41.13 -35.39
N GLU A 448 9.61 41.25 -35.47
CA GLU A 448 8.56 40.31 -35.02
C GLU A 448 8.79 38.82 -35.35
N SER A 449 9.69 38.50 -36.29
CA SER A 449 10.02 37.14 -36.76
C SER A 449 10.61 36.21 -35.71
N ASP A 450 11.32 36.73 -34.69
CA ASP A 450 12.03 35.89 -33.71
C ASP A 450 11.06 35.20 -32.72
N ILE A 451 9.84 35.72 -32.56
CA ILE A 451 8.85 35.20 -31.59
C ILE A 451 8.14 33.96 -32.15
N ASP A 452 7.74 34.00 -33.42
CA ASP A 452 7.08 32.86 -34.07
C ASP A 452 8.03 31.67 -34.23
N GLU A 453 9.32 31.93 -34.47
CA GLU A 453 10.36 30.88 -34.57
C GLU A 453 10.61 30.18 -33.22
N ILE A 454 10.55 30.93 -32.10
CA ILE A 454 10.64 30.36 -30.74
C ILE A 454 9.37 29.57 -30.37
N ILE A 455 8.21 30.01 -30.83
CA ILE A 455 6.93 29.30 -30.61
C ILE A 455 6.93 27.97 -31.39
N GLU A 456 7.43 27.93 -32.63
CA GLU A 456 7.55 26.70 -33.43
C GLU A 456 8.59 25.71 -32.87
N LEU A 457 9.70 26.19 -32.31
CA LEU A 457 10.76 25.31 -31.76
C LEU A 457 10.33 24.50 -30.53
N TYR A 458 9.33 24.96 -29.76
CA TYR A 458 8.97 24.35 -28.47
C TYR A 458 7.52 23.85 -28.34
N GLY A 459 6.66 24.06 -29.35
CA GLY A 459 5.28 23.54 -29.45
C GLY A 459 5.07 22.08 -29.03
#